data_AF-A0A1E5JPK6-F1
#
_entry.id   AF-A0A1E5JPK6-F1
#
_cell.length_a   1.000
_cell.length_b   1.000
_cell.length_c   1.000
_cell.angle_alpha   90.00
_cell.angle_beta   90.00
_cell.angle_gamma   90.00
#
_symmetry.space_group_name_H-M   'P 1'
#
loop_
_entity.id
_entity.type
_entity.pdbx_description
1 polymer ?
#
loop_
_entity_poly.entity_id
_entity_poly.type
_entity_poly.pdbx_seq_one_letter_code
_entity_poly.pdbx_strand_id
1 'polypeptide(L)'
;MNGCKLSPLGLGLAFGVLWGISILILGLLAYYYTYGHGFVLAVGSLYPGYEPSIKGSLLGAVIGFIDAFITGFLIAWLYNLFSGCKCVCCDTKMSGEVIKKKRKVIKKDAEAK
;
A
#
# COMPACT_ATOMS: atom_id res chain seq x y z
N MET A 1 -15.83 -15.90 -12.02
CA MET A 1 -15.79 -14.45 -11.76
C MET A 1 -14.41 -13.97 -12.14
N ASN A 2 -14.28 -13.14 -13.18
CA ASN A 2 -12.99 -12.58 -13.59
C ASN A 2 -12.56 -11.53 -12.56
N GLY A 3 -11.81 -11.94 -11.54
CA GLY A 3 -11.35 -11.02 -10.50
C GLY A 3 -10.33 -10.04 -11.04
N CYS A 4 -10.61 -8.74 -11.01
CA CYS A 4 -9.61 -7.71 -11.23
C CYS A 4 -8.45 -7.89 -10.23
N LYS A 5 -7.20 -7.82 -10.70
CA LYS A 5 -6.02 -7.85 -9.82
C LYS A 5 -6.00 -6.61 -8.94
N LEU A 6 -5.70 -6.77 -7.65
CA LEU A 6 -5.46 -5.63 -6.78
C LEU A 6 -4.07 -5.04 -7.04
N SER A 7 -3.95 -3.72 -7.04
CA SER A 7 -2.66 -3.05 -7.09
C SER A 7 -2.02 -3.09 -5.69
N PRO A 8 -0.84 -3.74 -5.50
CA PRO A 8 -0.24 -3.84 -4.16
C PRO A 8 0.13 -2.49 -3.57
N LEU A 9 0.66 -1.58 -4.40
CA LEU A 9 0.96 -0.20 -4.00
C LEU A 9 -0.31 0.60 -3.67
N GLY A 10 -1.38 0.43 -4.46
CA GLY A 10 -2.63 1.15 -4.24
C GLY A 10 -3.30 0.72 -2.94
N LEU A 11 -3.36 -0.59 -2.67
CA LEU A 11 -3.92 -1.10 -1.42
C LEU A 11 -3.04 -0.74 -0.22
N GLY A 12 -1.72 -0.87 -0.35
CA GLY A 12 -0.77 -0.47 0.69
C GLY A 12 -0.92 1.00 1.07
N LEU A 13 -0.95 1.92 0.10
CA LEU A 13 -1.13 3.34 0.38
C LEU A 13 -2.48 3.65 1.04
N ALA A 14 -3.57 3.02 0.58
CA ALA A 14 -4.88 3.21 1.18
C ALA A 14 -4.91 2.78 2.65
N PHE A 15 -4.37 1.60 2.97
CA PHE A 15 -4.27 1.11 4.35
C PHE A 15 -3.34 1.97 5.20
N GLY A 16 -2.15 2.30 4.69
CA GLY A 16 -1.17 3.12 5.39
C GLY A 16 -1.74 4.48 5.77
N VAL A 17 -2.34 5.21 4.81
CA VAL A 17 -2.91 6.54 5.06
C VAL A 17 -4.06 6.45 6.05
N LEU A 18 -4.99 5.52 5.86
CA LEU A 18 -6.16 5.38 6.73
C LEU A 18 -5.75 5.05 8.17
N TRP A 19 -4.83 4.11 8.35
CA TRP A 19 -4.38 3.70 9.67
C TRP A 19 -3.50 4.76 10.34
N GLY A 20 -2.53 5.33 9.62
CA GLY A 20 -1.67 6.40 10.15
C GLY A 20 -2.46 7.62 10.64
N ILE A 21 -3.46 8.07 9.85
CA ILE A 21 -4.35 9.18 10.26
C ILE A 21 -5.20 8.78 11.47
N SER A 22 -5.70 7.54 11.50
CA SER A 22 -6.51 7.04 12.62
C SER A 22 -5.70 7.01 13.92
N ILE A 23 -4.46 6.53 13.88
CA ILE A 23 -3.53 6.52 15.03
C ILE A 23 -3.19 7.93 15.50
N LEU A 24 -2.98 8.87 14.57
CA LEU A 24 -2.76 10.28 14.90
C LEU A 24 -3.97 10.87 15.64
N ILE A 25 -5.17 10.71 15.09
CA ILE A 25 -6.41 11.25 15.67
C ILE A 25 -6.67 10.62 17.03
N LEU A 26 -6.57 9.30 17.16
CA LEU A 26 -6.79 8.61 18.43
C LEU A 26 -5.77 9.02 19.49
N GLY A 27 -4.50 9.22 19.12
CA GLY A 27 -3.48 9.70 20.04
C GLY A 27 -3.79 11.11 20.57
N LEU A 28 -4.22 12.02 19.68
CA LEU A 28 -4.62 13.37 20.06
C LEU A 28 -5.91 13.40 20.90
N LEU A 29 -6.90 12.58 20.56
CA LEU A 29 -8.13 12.46 21.35
C LEU A 29 -7.86 11.87 22.74
N ALA A 30 -6.97 10.90 22.83
CA ALA A 30 -6.55 10.34 24.11
C ALA A 30 -5.78 11.34 24.97
N TYR A 31 -5.03 12.26 24.34
CA TYR A 31 -4.33 13.34 25.02
C TYR A 31 -5.28 14.44 25.53
N TYR A 32 -6.20 14.93 24.69
CA TYR A 32 -7.06 16.07 25.07
C TYR A 32 -8.32 15.67 25.85
N TYR A 33 -8.91 14.51 25.53
CA TYR A 33 -10.24 14.13 26.00
C TYR A 33 -10.24 12.79 26.74
N THR A 34 -9.08 12.16 26.98
CA THR A 34 -8.93 10.80 27.54
C THR A 34 -9.68 9.70 26.76
N TYR A 35 -10.21 10.03 25.59
CA TYR A 35 -10.97 9.10 24.75
C TYR A 35 -10.03 8.10 24.09
N GLY A 36 -10.32 6.80 24.22
CA GLY A 36 -9.49 5.75 23.61
C GLY A 36 -8.14 5.55 24.30
N HIS A 37 -7.93 6.07 25.51
CA HIS A 37 -6.63 6.00 26.20
C HIS A 37 -6.12 4.55 26.38
N GLY A 38 -6.99 3.61 26.74
CA GLY A 38 -6.63 2.19 26.83
C GLY A 38 -6.23 1.58 25.48
N PHE A 39 -6.84 2.02 24.38
CA PHE A 39 -6.46 1.59 23.03
C PHE A 39 -5.08 2.15 22.66
N VAL A 40 -4.81 3.42 22.95
CA VAL A 40 -3.50 4.05 22.69
C VAL A 40 -2.39 3.32 23.44
N LEU A 41 -2.60 2.98 24.72
CA LEU A 41 -1.62 2.23 25.51
C LEU A 41 -1.41 0.80 24.97
N ALA A 42 -2.49 0.12 24.58
CA ALA A 42 -2.40 -1.23 23.99
C ALA A 42 -1.60 -1.20 22.67
N VAL A 43 -1.91 -0.26 21.77
CA VAL A 43 -1.18 -0.10 20.52
C VAL A 43 0.25 0.39 20.76
N GLY A 44 0.49 1.19 21.80
CA GLY A 44 1.83 1.63 22.21
C GLY A 44 2.79 0.49 22.57
N SER A 45 2.26 -0.68 22.95
CA SER A 45 3.07 -1.89 23.13
C SER A 45 3.60 -2.46 21.80
N LEU A 46 2.92 -2.19 20.69
CA LEU A 46 3.30 -2.60 19.34
C LEU A 46 4.08 -1.51 18.60
N TYR A 47 3.75 -0.24 18.85
CA TYR A 47 4.34 0.94 18.20
C TYR A 47 5.16 1.73 19.24
N PRO A 48 6.48 1.45 19.37
CA PRO A 48 7.32 2.12 20.36
C PRO A 48 7.26 3.64 20.24
N GLY A 49 6.96 4.29 21.36
CA GLY A 49 6.82 5.74 21.42
C GLY A 49 5.45 6.27 21.00
N TYR A 50 4.47 5.41 20.69
CA TYR A 50 3.07 5.81 20.65
C TYR A 50 2.50 5.88 22.06
N GLU A 51 2.10 7.09 22.45
CA GLU A 51 1.53 7.40 23.74
C GLU A 51 0.54 8.57 23.58
N PRO A 52 -0.31 8.83 24.59
CA PRO A 52 -1.24 9.96 24.61
C PRO A 52 -0.49 11.29 24.76
N SER A 53 0.27 11.69 23.73
CA SER A 53 0.99 12.95 23.65
C SER A 53 1.06 13.39 22.19
N ILE A 54 1.27 14.70 21.92
CA ILE A 54 1.35 15.20 20.54
C ILE A 54 2.51 14.52 19.80
N LYS A 55 3.69 14.45 20.43
CA LYS A 55 4.87 13.80 19.84
C LYS A 55 4.67 12.31 19.64
N GLY A 56 4.10 11.63 20.65
CA GLY A 56 3.81 10.21 20.56
C GLY A 56 2.79 9.88 19.47
N SER A 57 1.78 10.74 19.30
CA SER A 57 0.77 10.60 18.25
C SER A 57 1.37 10.71 16.84
N LEU A 58 2.30 11.64 16.62
CA LEU A 58 3.02 11.76 15.35
C LEU A 58 3.91 10.53 15.09
N LEU A 59 4.64 10.07 16.10
CA LEU A 59 5.52 8.90 15.97
C LEU A 59 4.70 7.63 15.69
N GLY A 60 3.61 7.42 16.43
CA GLY A 60 2.66 6.34 16.21
C GLY A 60 2.03 6.41 14.81
N ALA A 61 1.71 7.59 14.30
CA ALA A 61 1.16 7.75 12.95
C ALA A 61 2.13 7.29 11.85
N VAL A 62 3.43 7.59 12.00
CA VAL A 62 4.46 7.15 11.06
C VAL A 62 4.66 5.63 11.13
N ILE A 63 4.78 5.09 12.34
CA ILE A 63 4.95 3.64 12.54
C ILE A 63 3.72 2.89 12.02
N GLY A 64 2.52 3.32 12.42
CA GLY A 64 1.26 2.75 11.96
C GLY A 64 1.07 2.86 10.45
N PHE A 65 1.45 3.98 9.83
CA PHE A 65 1.43 4.10 8.37
C PHE A 65 2.30 3.03 7.71
N ILE A 66 3.53 2.83 8.19
CA ILE A 66 4.46 1.85 7.62
C ILE A 66 3.93 0.42 7.82
N ASP A 67 3.47 0.09 9.02
CA ASP A 67 2.94 -1.22 9.39
C ASP A 67 1.70 -1.59 8.55
N ALA A 68 0.73 -0.68 8.46
CA ALA A 68 -0.47 -0.89 7.66
C ALA A 68 -0.18 -0.85 6.14
N PHE A 69 0.80 -0.05 5.70
CA PHE A 69 1.23 -0.05 4.30
C PHE A 69 1.79 -1.43 3.89
N ILE A 70 2.69 -1.98 4.70
CA ILE A 70 3.27 -3.31 4.47
C ILE A 70 2.15 -4.36 4.50
N THR A 71 1.27 -4.30 5.49
CA THR A 71 0.13 -5.21 5.62
C THR A 71 -0.78 -5.15 4.40
N GLY A 72 -1.18 -3.95 3.96
CA GLY A 72 -2.00 -3.77 2.75
C GLY A 72 -1.30 -4.25 1.48
N PHE A 73 0.01 -4.03 1.36
CA PHE A 73 0.80 -4.56 0.26
C PHE A 73 0.78 -6.09 0.25
N LEU A 74 1.02 -6.72 1.40
CA LEU A 74 1.02 -8.17 1.57
C LEU A 74 -0.36 -8.76 1.29
N ILE A 75 -1.44 -8.12 1.73
CA ILE A 75 -2.82 -8.55 1.44
C ILE A 75 -3.06 -8.57 -0.06
N ALA A 76 -2.73 -7.49 -0.77
CA ALA A 76 -2.91 -7.44 -2.22
C ALA A 76 -2.04 -8.48 -2.96
N TRP A 77 -0.82 -8.71 -2.48
CA TRP A 77 0.06 -9.72 -3.04
C TRP A 77 -0.49 -11.14 -2.84
N LEU A 78 -0.88 -11.49 -1.61
CA LEU A 78 -1.50 -12.78 -1.29
C LEU A 78 -2.83 -12.97 -2.01
N TYR A 79 -3.65 -11.91 -2.09
CA TYR A 79 -4.88 -11.93 -2.87
C TYR A 79 -4.59 -12.27 -4.34
N ASN A 80 -3.62 -11.61 -4.96
CA ASN A 80 -3.25 -11.88 -6.35
C ASN A 80 -2.66 -13.28 -6.54
N LEU A 81 -1.92 -13.79 -5.54
CA LEU A 81 -1.36 -15.15 -5.53
C LEU A 81 -2.47 -16.20 -5.51
N PHE A 82 -3.45 -16.07 -4.61
CA PHE A 82 -4.56 -17.02 -4.47
C PHE A 82 -5.65 -16.84 -5.52
N SER A 83 -5.82 -15.63 -6.06
CA SER A 83 -6.80 -15.35 -7.13
C SER A 83 -6.44 -15.98 -8.46
N GLY A 84 -5.28 -16.65 -8.57
CA GLY A 84 -5.07 -17.76 -9.49
C GLY A 84 -5.54 -17.52 -10.93
N CYS A 85 -5.22 -16.38 -11.53
CA CYS A 85 -5.58 -16.13 -12.92
C CYS A 85 -4.32 -16.10 -13.79
N LYS A 86 -4.03 -17.27 -14.41
CA LYS A 86 -3.16 -17.39 -15.60
C LYS A 86 -3.82 -16.81 -16.86
N CYS A 87 -4.72 -15.83 -16.70
CA CYS A 87 -5.46 -15.29 -17.82
C CYS A 87 -4.58 -14.29 -18.60
N VAL A 88 -4.48 -14.55 -19.91
CA VAL A 88 -3.70 -13.87 -20.96
C VAL A 88 -3.83 -12.33 -20.94
N CYS A 89 -4.88 -11.77 -20.34
CA CYS A 89 -5.15 -10.33 -20.32
C CYS A 89 -4.09 -9.48 -19.57
N CYS A 90 -3.33 -10.04 -18.63
CA CYS A 90 -2.21 -9.32 -18.01
C CYS A 90 -0.87 -9.47 -18.75
N ASP A 91 -0.75 -10.48 -19.61
CA ASP A 91 0.40 -10.68 -20.49
C ASP A 91 0.41 -9.65 -21.65
N THR A 92 -0.78 -9.17 -22.03
CA THR A 92 -0.96 -8.21 -23.13
C THR A 92 -0.18 -6.91 -22.93
N LYS A 93 0.05 -6.45 -21.70
CA LYS A 93 0.90 -5.26 -21.45
C LYS A 93 2.36 -5.50 -21.82
N MET A 94 2.89 -6.70 -21.54
CA MET A 94 4.25 -7.10 -21.91
C MET A 94 4.37 -7.29 -23.43
N SER A 95 3.38 -7.92 -24.07
CA SER A 95 3.33 -8.12 -25.52
C SER A 95 3.28 -6.79 -26.30
N GLY A 96 2.53 -5.79 -25.82
CA GLY A 96 2.41 -4.48 -26.46
C GLY A 96 3.72 -3.67 -26.48
N GLU A 97 4.48 -3.69 -25.38
CA GLU A 97 5.80 -3.05 -25.28
C GLU A 97 6.82 -3.72 -26.21
N VAL A 98 6.84 -5.05 -26.26
CA VAL A 98 7.70 -5.84 -27.15
C VAL A 98 7.36 -5.58 -28.63
N ILE A 99 6.08 -5.52 -29.00
CA ILE A 99 5.63 -5.20 -30.36
C ILE A 99 6.01 -3.77 -30.76
N LYS A 100 5.84 -2.79 -29.85
CA LYS A 100 6.27 -1.40 -30.10
C LYS A 100 7.78 -1.32 -30.33
N LYS A 101 8.57 -2.02 -29.49
CA LYS A 101 10.03 -2.09 -29.65
C LYS A 101 10.41 -2.72 -30.99
N LYS A 102 9.79 -3.84 -31.37
CA LYS A 102 10.05 -4.53 -32.63
C LYS A 102 9.70 -3.67 -33.86
N ARG A 103 8.57 -2.96 -33.85
CA ARG A 103 8.23 -2.01 -34.93
C ARG A 103 9.22 -0.85 -35.04
N LYS A 104 9.74 -0.36 -33.91
CA LYS A 104 10.69 0.76 -33.91
C LYS A 104 12.04 0.35 -34.53
N VAL A 105 12.47 -0.88 -34.27
CA VAL A 105 13.66 -1.47 -34.91
C VAL A 105 13.45 -1.61 -36.42
N ILE A 106 12.34 -2.22 -36.86
CA ILE A 106 12.04 -2.40 -38.29
C ILE A 106 11.98 -1.07 -39.04
N LYS A 107 11.40 -0.02 -38.44
CA LYS A 107 11.36 1.32 -39.05
C LYS A 107 12.76 1.91 -39.21
N LYS A 108 13.61 1.76 -38.20
CA LYS A 108 15.00 2.26 -38.23
C LYS A 108 15.83 1.56 -39.31
N ASP A 109 15.63 0.26 -39.50
CA ASP A 109 16.34 -0.52 -40.52
C ASP A 109 15.86 -0.19 -41.95
N ALA A 110 14.61 0.27 -42.09
CA ALA A 110 14.05 0.72 -43.37
C ALA A 110 14.51 2.13 -43.78
N GLU A 111 14.80 3.01 -42.82
CA GLU A 111 15.30 4.38 -43.06
C GLU A 111 16.82 4.42 -43.30
N ALA A 112 17.55 3.37 -42.94
CA ALA A 112 19.01 3.27 -43.08
C ALA A 112 19.47 2.68 -44.43
N LYS A 113 18.55 2.50 -45.39
CA LYS A 113 18.80 1.91 -46.72
C LYS A 113 18.37 2.88 -47.82
#